data_AF-A0A851XBH5-F1
#
_entry.id   AF-A0A851XBH5-F1
#
_cell.length_a   1.000
_cell.length_b   1.000
_cell.length_c   1.000
_cell.angle_alpha   90.00
_cell.angle_beta   90.00
_cell.angle_gamma   90.00
#
_symmetry.space_group_name_H-M   'P 1'
#
loop_
_entity.id
_entity.type
_entity.pdbx_description
1 polymer ?
#
loop_
_entity_poly.entity_id
_entity_poly.type
_entity_poly.pdbx_seq_one_letter_code
_entity_poly.pdbx_strand_id
1 'polypeptide(L)'
;PQFCHDLDEAERRELKLFAQRRKRENLGQGSVRPLPLTSAGAVCQQCGGPVRGGALAVFAARAGLGLCWHPQCFQCHQCHQPLVDLVYFCPGGAGGRLLCGRHHGDTLRHRCPGCDEV
;
A
#
# COMPACT_ATOMS: atom_id res chain seq x y z
N PRO A 1 -27.36 10.31 -15.96
CA PRO A 1 -27.11 8.87 -15.75
C PRO A 1 -26.02 8.69 -14.68
N GLN A 2 -26.48 8.72 -13.43
CA GLN A 2 -25.72 8.87 -12.18
C GLN A 2 -25.66 7.52 -11.47
N PHE A 3 -24.50 6.88 -11.51
CA PHE A 3 -23.97 5.89 -10.53
C PHE A 3 -24.76 4.64 -10.14
N CYS A 4 -24.01 3.75 -9.48
CA CYS A 4 -24.11 2.28 -9.45
C CYS A 4 -25.53 1.71 -9.34
N HIS A 5 -25.86 0.82 -10.29
CA HIS A 5 -26.95 -0.12 -10.15
C HIS A 5 -26.75 -1.05 -8.95
N ASP A 6 -27.85 -1.54 -8.37
CA ASP A 6 -27.84 -2.67 -7.45
C ASP A 6 -27.08 -3.84 -8.10
N LEU A 7 -26.02 -4.30 -7.43
CA LEU A 7 -25.20 -5.40 -7.92
C LEU A 7 -26.08 -6.63 -8.15
N ASP A 8 -26.10 -7.12 -9.39
CA ASP A 8 -26.76 -8.36 -9.73
C ASP A 8 -26.07 -9.57 -9.05
N GLU A 9 -26.65 -10.75 -9.15
CA GLU A 9 -26.06 -11.94 -8.51
C GLU A 9 -24.66 -12.30 -9.04
N ALA A 10 -24.35 -11.98 -10.29
CA ALA A 10 -23.05 -12.24 -10.89
C ALA A 10 -22.01 -11.25 -10.37
N GLU A 11 -22.35 -9.96 -10.31
CA GLU A 11 -21.53 -8.89 -9.76
C GLU A 11 -21.31 -9.06 -8.26
N ARG A 12 -22.31 -9.55 -7.50
CA ARG A 12 -22.11 -9.92 -6.08
C ARG A 12 -21.15 -11.08 -5.91
N ARG A 13 -21.14 -12.06 -6.81
CA ARG A 13 -20.17 -13.17 -6.80
C ARG A 13 -18.78 -12.66 -7.16
N GLU A 14 -18.64 -11.83 -8.19
CA GLU A 14 -17.38 -11.19 -8.55
C GLU A 14 -16.85 -10.29 -7.42
N LEU A 15 -17.71 -9.50 -6.79
CA LEU A 15 -17.35 -8.68 -5.64
C LEU A 15 -16.90 -9.54 -4.46
N LYS A 16 -17.58 -10.65 -4.16
CA LYS A 16 -17.16 -11.60 -3.11
C LYS A 16 -15.81 -12.25 -3.44
N LEU A 17 -15.58 -12.65 -4.68
CA LEU A 17 -14.31 -13.20 -5.14
C LEU A 17 -13.20 -12.15 -5.08
N PHE A 18 -13.49 -10.91 -5.49
CA PHE A 18 -12.57 -9.78 -5.42
C PHE A 18 -12.25 -9.42 -3.98
N ALA A 19 -13.25 -9.38 -3.09
CA ALA A 19 -13.09 -9.15 -1.67
C ALA A 19 -12.30 -10.27 -0.99
N GLN A 20 -12.57 -11.55 -1.30
CA GLN A 20 -11.76 -12.67 -0.82
C GLN A 20 -10.32 -12.59 -1.32
N ARG A 21 -10.13 -12.25 -2.60
CA ARG A 21 -8.81 -12.08 -3.19
C ARG A 21 -8.07 -10.94 -2.52
N ARG A 22 -8.70 -9.78 -2.32
CA ARG A 22 -8.17 -8.63 -1.54
C ARG A 22 -8.00 -8.91 -0.06
N LYS A 23 -8.78 -9.81 0.55
CA LYS A 23 -8.64 -10.19 1.97
C LYS A 23 -7.46 -11.14 2.16
N ARG A 24 -7.27 -12.07 1.22
CA ARG A 24 -6.07 -12.93 1.10
C ARG A 24 -4.84 -12.12 0.67
N GLU A 25 -5.07 -11.09 -0.12
CA GLU A 25 -4.10 -10.09 -0.60
C GLU A 25 -4.25 -8.77 0.16
N ASN A 26 -4.61 -8.79 1.46
CA ASN A 26 -4.46 -7.60 2.29
C ASN A 26 -2.95 -7.48 2.53
N LEU A 27 -2.30 -6.82 1.57
CA LEU A 27 -0.93 -6.97 1.07
C LEU A 27 0.13 -6.25 1.93
N GLY A 28 -0.10 -6.28 3.25
CA GLY A 28 0.74 -5.69 4.28
C GLY A 28 0.16 -4.38 4.82
N GLN A 29 0.03 -4.29 6.14
CA GLN A 29 0.05 -3.01 6.84
C GLN A 29 1.51 -2.70 7.15
N GLY A 30 1.94 -1.44 7.02
CA GLY A 30 3.29 -1.06 7.42
C GLY A 30 3.49 -1.35 8.91
N SER A 31 4.52 -2.13 9.26
CA SER A 31 4.88 -2.34 10.66
C SER A 31 5.80 -1.21 11.10
N VAL A 32 5.32 -0.34 11.98
CA VAL A 32 6.15 0.71 12.59
C VAL A 32 6.88 0.11 13.79
N ARG A 33 8.22 0.17 13.78
CA ARG A 33 9.04 -0.23 14.93
C ARG A 33 10.32 0.59 14.99
N PRO A 34 10.88 0.83 16.18
CA PRO A 34 12.19 1.45 16.31
C PRO A 34 13.28 0.51 15.76
N LEU A 35 14.26 1.07 15.07
CA LEU A 35 15.47 0.33 14.71
C LEU A 35 16.31 0.06 15.97
N PRO A 36 16.94 -1.12 16.11
CA PRO A 36 17.91 -1.35 17.18
C PRO A 36 18.97 -0.24 17.21
N LEU A 37 19.36 0.22 18.40
CA LEU A 37 20.40 1.26 18.56
C LEU A 37 21.75 0.83 17.96
N THR A 38 22.00 -0.48 17.90
CA THR A 38 23.21 -1.11 17.35
C THR A 38 23.16 -1.33 15.83
N SER A 39 22.06 -0.97 15.16
CA SER A 39 21.94 -1.12 13.72
C SER A 39 22.96 -0.20 13.03
N ALA A 40 23.79 -0.74 12.13
CA ALA A 40 24.82 0.02 11.39
C ALA A 40 24.25 1.05 10.37
N GLY A 41 22.98 1.43 10.52
CA GLY A 41 22.23 2.26 9.58
C GLY A 41 21.38 1.40 8.66
N ALA A 42 20.06 1.56 8.72
CA ALA A 42 19.18 1.08 7.66
C ALA A 42 19.05 2.21 6.62
N VAL A 43 18.83 1.87 5.35
CA VAL A 43 18.65 2.87 4.30
C VAL A 43 17.17 2.96 3.95
N CYS A 44 16.62 4.17 3.92
CA CYS A 44 15.26 4.38 3.52
C CYS A 44 15.12 4.12 2.02
N GLN A 45 14.25 3.18 1.66
CA GLN A 45 14.08 2.75 0.26
C GLN A 45 13.57 3.87 -0.66
N GLN A 46 12.84 4.85 -0.13
CA GLN A 46 12.26 5.93 -0.93
C GLN A 46 13.22 7.09 -1.20
N CYS A 47 13.94 7.58 -0.20
CA CYS A 47 14.82 8.75 -0.32
C CYS A 47 16.32 8.40 -0.41
N GLY A 48 16.68 7.13 -0.21
CA GLY A 48 18.09 6.68 -0.14
C GLY A 48 18.84 7.18 1.09
N GLY A 49 18.20 7.97 1.95
CA GLY A 49 18.81 8.53 3.16
C GLY A 49 18.93 7.51 4.28
N PRO A 50 19.89 7.70 5.20
CA PRO A 50 20.05 6.83 6.36
C PRO A 50 18.88 6.97 7.34
N VAL A 51 18.46 5.85 7.91
CA VAL A 51 17.55 5.76 9.06
C VAL A 51 18.40 5.46 10.28
N ARG A 52 18.43 6.41 11.22
CA ARG A 52 19.25 6.33 12.43
C ARG A 52 18.79 5.18 13.32
N GLY A 53 19.73 4.48 13.96
CA GLY A 53 19.42 3.53 15.03
C GLY A 53 18.62 4.22 16.14
N GLY A 54 17.60 3.56 16.67
CA GLY A 54 16.66 4.12 17.64
C GLY A 54 15.50 4.94 17.02
N ALA A 55 15.60 5.37 15.76
CA ALA A 55 14.49 6.07 15.10
C ALA A 55 13.38 5.10 14.66
N LEU A 56 12.16 5.62 14.57
CA LEU A 56 11.03 4.87 14.02
C LEU A 56 11.23 4.62 12.52
N ALA A 57 11.01 3.38 12.11
CA ALA A 57 11.03 2.97 10.72
C ALA A 57 9.78 2.13 10.41
N VAL A 58 9.29 2.26 9.20
CA VAL A 58 8.20 1.44 8.67
C VAL A 58 8.81 0.29 7.89
N PHE A 59 8.33 -0.92 8.15
CA PHE A 59 8.73 -2.12 7.43
C PHE A 59 7.54 -2.68 6.67
N ALA A 60 7.78 -3.08 5.44
CA ALA A 60 6.76 -3.57 4.53
C ALA A 60 7.22 -4.92 3.96
N ALA A 61 6.85 -6.00 4.64
CA ALA A 61 7.32 -7.36 4.30
C ALA A 61 7.06 -7.74 2.83
N ARG A 62 5.97 -7.24 2.26
CA ARG A 62 5.60 -7.48 0.86
C ARG A 62 6.35 -6.63 -0.16
N ALA A 63 6.87 -5.47 0.25
CA ALA A 63 7.69 -4.63 -0.61
C ALA A 63 9.16 -5.10 -0.64
N GLY A 64 9.56 -5.95 0.30
CA GLY A 64 10.84 -6.64 0.34
C GLY A 64 11.27 -6.94 1.78
N LEU A 65 11.87 -8.11 1.99
CA LEU A 65 12.42 -8.45 3.31
C LEU A 65 13.58 -7.51 3.65
N GLY A 66 13.54 -6.92 4.85
CA GLY A 66 14.59 -6.01 5.32
C GLY A 66 14.52 -4.58 4.78
N LEU A 67 13.58 -4.27 3.87
CA LEU A 67 13.38 -2.89 3.43
C LEU A 67 12.71 -2.06 4.52
N CYS A 68 13.14 -0.80 4.61
CA CYS A 68 12.60 0.15 5.56
C CYS A 68 12.36 1.52 4.92
N TRP A 69 11.47 2.28 5.53
CA TRP A 69 11.15 3.64 5.15
C TRP A 69 11.09 4.51 6.41
N HIS A 70 11.40 5.80 6.28
CA HIS A 70 10.94 6.75 7.28
C HIS A 70 9.40 6.79 7.27
N PRO A 71 8.74 7.05 8.42
CA PRO A 71 7.28 7.18 8.48
C PRO A 71 6.71 8.13 7.41
N GLN A 72 7.35 9.28 7.21
CA GLN A 72 6.99 10.27 6.19
C GLN A 72 7.24 9.81 4.75
N CYS A 73 8.19 8.90 4.55
CA CYS A 73 8.56 8.40 3.22
C CYS A 73 7.75 7.16 2.81
N PHE A 74 6.97 6.58 3.73
CA PHE A 74 6.11 5.45 3.46
C PHE A 74 4.77 5.94 2.91
N GLN A 75 4.77 6.32 1.64
CA GLN A 75 3.67 7.01 0.99
C GLN A 75 3.34 6.41 -0.39
N CYS A 76 2.13 6.64 -0.87
CA CYS A 76 1.74 6.25 -2.22
C CYS A 76 2.58 7.01 -3.24
N HIS A 77 3.10 6.30 -4.23
CA HIS A 77 3.91 6.89 -5.30
C HIS A 77 3.15 7.88 -6.17
N GLN A 78 1.82 7.74 -6.29
CA GLN A 78 1.01 8.55 -7.21
C GLN A 78 0.44 9.82 -6.54
N CYS A 79 -0.09 9.70 -5.32
CA CYS A 79 -0.71 10.84 -4.61
C CYS A 79 0.04 11.28 -3.36
N HIS A 80 1.18 10.67 -3.05
CA HIS A 80 1.99 11.01 -1.88
C HIS A 80 1.27 10.85 -0.53
N GLN A 81 0.09 10.25 -0.49
CA GLN A 81 -0.65 9.98 0.74
C GLN A 81 0.13 9.00 1.63
N PRO A 82 0.31 9.30 2.94
CA PRO A 82 0.94 8.38 3.88
C PRO A 82 0.20 7.04 3.94
N LEU A 83 0.95 5.94 3.98
CA LEU A 83 0.42 4.57 4.03
C LEU A 83 0.72 3.87 5.36
N VAL A 84 1.27 4.57 6.36
CA VAL A 84 1.58 4.00 7.68
C VAL A 84 0.35 3.35 8.31
N ASP A 85 -0.79 4.04 8.26
CA ASP A 85 -2.05 3.60 8.86
C ASP A 85 -2.99 2.90 7.85
N LEU A 86 -2.55 2.75 6.60
CA LEU A 86 -3.37 2.26 5.51
C LEU A 86 -2.81 0.97 4.93
N VAL A 87 -3.67 0.23 4.22
CA VAL A 87 -3.20 -0.90 3.42
C VAL A 87 -2.43 -0.37 2.22
N TYR A 88 -1.21 -0.87 2.03
CA TYR A 88 -0.39 -0.56 0.85
C TYR A 88 -0.42 -1.72 -0.15
N PHE A 89 -0.12 -1.38 -1.40
CA PHE A 89 0.02 -2.31 -2.50
C PHE A 89 1.38 -2.11 -3.15
N CYS A 90 2.03 -3.19 -3.58
CA CYS A 90 3.35 -3.15 -4.21
C CYS A 90 3.35 -4.05 -5.47
N PRO A 91 2.75 -3.60 -6.58
CA PRO A 91 2.78 -4.35 -7.83
C PRO A 91 4.23 -4.53 -8.28
N GLY A 92 4.60 -5.75 -8.67
CA GLY A 92 5.97 -6.14 -9.00
C GLY A 92 6.79 -6.72 -7.83
N GLY A 93 6.24 -6.77 -6.61
CA GLY A 93 6.91 -7.43 -5.47
C GLY A 93 8.09 -6.65 -4.92
N ALA A 94 9.20 -7.34 -4.65
CA ALA A 94 10.38 -6.76 -4.04
C ALA A 94 10.99 -5.65 -4.93
N GLY A 95 11.00 -4.41 -4.46
CA GLY A 95 11.47 -3.25 -5.24
C GLY A 95 10.40 -2.57 -6.12
N GLY A 96 9.14 -3.01 -6.04
CA GLY A 96 8.00 -2.33 -6.65
C GLY A 96 7.67 -0.99 -5.98
N ARG A 97 6.81 -0.20 -6.62
CA ARG A 97 6.35 1.10 -6.08
C ARG A 97 5.18 0.90 -5.13
N LEU A 98 5.18 1.62 -4.00
CA LEU A 98 4.06 1.61 -3.05
C LEU A 98 2.86 2.37 -3.62
N LEU A 99 1.68 1.76 -3.62
CA LEU A 99 0.43 2.36 -4.06
C LEU A 99 -0.62 2.27 -2.96
N CYS A 100 -1.48 3.29 -2.85
CA CYS A 100 -2.69 3.18 -2.03
C CYS A 100 -3.74 2.32 -2.74
N GLY A 101 -4.74 1.85 -2.00
CA GLY A 101 -5.84 1.06 -2.57
C GLY A 101 -6.61 1.76 -3.70
N ARG A 102 -6.54 3.11 -3.78
CA ARG A 102 -7.09 3.86 -4.91
C ARG A 102 -6.29 3.59 -6.18
N HIS A 103 -5.05 4.06 -6.22
CA HIS A 103 -4.19 3.96 -7.40
C HIS A 103 -3.86 2.52 -7.81
N HIS A 104 -3.77 1.58 -6.86
CA HIS A 104 -3.63 0.17 -7.24
C HIS A 104 -4.88 -0.35 -7.96
N GLY A 105 -6.08 0.00 -7.50
CA GLY A 105 -7.33 -0.36 -8.16
C GLY A 105 -7.41 0.18 -9.59
N ASP A 106 -6.95 1.43 -9.78
CA ASP A 106 -6.97 2.10 -11.09
C ASP A 106 -6.07 1.38 -12.12
N THR A 107 -5.02 0.68 -11.67
CA THR A 107 -4.18 -0.15 -12.56
C THR A 107 -4.84 -1.47 -12.99
N LEU A 108 -5.87 -1.93 -12.28
CA LEU A 108 -6.55 -3.21 -12.56
C LEU A 108 -7.85 -3.02 -13.33
N ARG A 109 -8.69 -2.06 -12.93
CA ARG A 109 -9.95 -1.73 -13.59
C ARG A 109 -10.22 -0.23 -13.39
N HIS A 110 -10.55 0.47 -14.47
CA HIS A 110 -10.97 1.87 -14.39
C HIS A 110 -12.22 1.96 -13.51
N ARG A 111 -12.18 2.80 -12.47
CA ARG A 111 -13.41 3.12 -11.70
C ARG A 111 -14.43 3.66 -12.67
N CYS A 112 -15.70 3.30 -12.49
CA CYS A 112 -16.75 4.06 -13.13
C CYS A 112 -16.71 5.51 -12.60
N PRO A 113 -17.14 6.50 -13.41
CA PRO A 113 -17.37 7.85 -12.88
C PRO A 113 -18.27 7.68 -11.64
N GLY A 114 -18.21 8.48 -10.59
CA GLY A 114 -19.03 8.36 -9.36
C GLY A 114 -19.19 7.02 -8.64
N CYS A 115 -18.26 6.08 -8.85
CA CYS A 115 -17.41 5.75 -7.71
C CYS A 115 -16.24 6.76 -7.54
N ASP A 116 -16.04 7.64 -8.53
CA ASP A 116 -15.17 8.83 -8.50
C ASP A 116 -15.95 10.08 -8.03
N GLU A 117 -16.68 10.01 -6.92
CA GLU A 117 -17.28 11.22 -6.34
C GLU A 117 -16.15 12.23 -6.00
N VAL A 118 -16.24 13.41 -6.63
CA VAL A 118 -15.48 14.63 -6.33
C VAL A 118 -16.29 15.45 -5.33
#